data_AF-A0A356X530-F1
#
_entry.id   AF-A0A356X530-F1
#
_cell.length_a   1.000
_cell.length_b   1.000
_cell.length_c   1.000
_cell.angle_alpha   90.00
_cell.angle_beta   90.00
_cell.angle_gamma   90.00
#
_symmetry.space_group_name_H-M   'P 1'
#
loop_
_entity.id
_entity.type
_entity.pdbx_description
1 polymer ?
#
loop_
_entity_poly.entity_id
_entity_poly.type
_entity_poly.pdbx_seq_one_letter_code
_entity_poly.pdbx_strand_id
1 'polypeptide(L)'
;PTRKAQFWTEEGQPEILAGKDLTGEGTWLGVHKDGRWGALTNYRDMEAVKEDPPTRGELVMNHLKSDQTALQYLNSIKPDAQKYNGFNLLLGDAEGLYHMLNEEGTINPVEPGIHGLSNASLDTPWMKLTKAKKELGE
;
A
#
# COMPACT_ATOMS: atom_id res chain seq x y z
N PRO A 1 -11.67 6.16 -13.14
CA PRO A 1 -12.90 6.19 -12.31
C PRO A 1 -12.80 5.14 -11.21
N THR A 2 -13.46 5.32 -10.06
CA THR A 2 -13.35 4.38 -8.94
C THR A 2 -14.73 3.89 -8.48
N ARG A 3 -14.79 2.63 -8.03
CA ARG A 3 -15.93 2.06 -7.32
C ARG A 3 -15.71 2.23 -5.81
N LYS A 4 -16.77 2.60 -5.09
CA LYS A 4 -16.77 2.68 -3.61
C LYS A 4 -16.36 1.35 -2.97
N ALA A 5 -15.83 1.43 -1.76
CA ALA A 5 -15.48 0.24 -1.00
C ALA A 5 -16.73 -0.58 -0.67
N GLN A 6 -16.66 -1.87 -0.98
CA GLN A 6 -17.68 -2.87 -0.68
C GLN A 6 -17.01 -4.24 -0.57
N PHE A 7 -17.73 -5.24 -0.06
CA PHE A 7 -17.25 -6.62 -0.12
C PHE A 7 -17.21 -7.08 -1.58
N TRP A 8 -16.12 -7.73 -1.98
CA TRP A 8 -15.88 -8.18 -3.35
C TRP A 8 -16.58 -9.52 -3.63
N THR A 9 -17.87 -9.62 -3.28
CA THR A 9 -18.67 -10.84 -3.45
C THR A 9 -18.86 -11.21 -4.91
N GLU A 10 -19.09 -10.22 -5.79
CA GLU A 10 -19.28 -10.45 -7.23
C GLU A 10 -17.98 -10.90 -7.93
N GLU A 11 -16.83 -10.56 -7.36
CA GLU A 11 -15.50 -10.97 -7.82
C GLU A 11 -15.05 -12.32 -7.25
N GLY A 12 -15.91 -13.01 -6.50
CA GLY A 12 -15.57 -14.28 -5.85
C GLY A 12 -14.59 -14.13 -4.68
N GLN A 13 -14.45 -12.92 -4.13
CA GLN A 13 -13.57 -12.59 -3.00
C GLN A 13 -14.39 -11.96 -1.84
N PRO A 14 -15.41 -12.65 -1.31
CA PRO A 14 -16.35 -12.10 -0.34
C PRO A 14 -15.72 -11.72 1.01
N GLU A 15 -14.48 -12.18 1.25
CA GLU A 15 -13.72 -11.88 2.47
C GLU A 15 -12.94 -10.57 2.39
N ILE A 16 -12.86 -9.96 1.19
CA ILE A 16 -12.14 -8.71 0.93
C ILE A 16 -13.12 -7.54 0.88
N LEU A 17 -12.85 -6.51 1.68
CA LEU A 17 -13.51 -5.20 1.63
C LEU A 17 -12.52 -4.17 1.06
N ALA A 18 -12.81 -3.66 -0.14
CA ALA A 18 -11.93 -2.70 -0.81
C ALA A 18 -12.68 -1.85 -1.85
N GLY A 19 -12.16 -0.64 -2.14
CA GLY A 19 -12.56 0.10 -3.35
C GLY A 19 -11.94 -0.55 -4.59
N LYS A 20 -12.46 -0.27 -5.79
CA LYS A 20 -11.86 -0.75 -7.06
C LYS A 20 -11.48 0.42 -7.95
N ASP A 21 -10.24 0.45 -8.41
CA ASP A 21 -9.83 1.28 -9.54
C ASP A 21 -10.36 0.64 -10.82
N LEU A 22 -11.28 1.30 -11.52
CA LEU A 22 -11.90 0.75 -12.73
C LEU A 22 -11.01 0.85 -13.96
N THR A 23 -9.88 1.56 -13.87
CA THR A 23 -8.89 1.67 -14.94
C THR A 23 -7.80 0.64 -14.77
N GLY A 24 -7.22 0.56 -13.57
CA GLY A 24 -6.15 -0.40 -13.26
C GLY A 24 -6.63 -1.75 -12.72
N GLU A 25 -7.94 -1.94 -12.57
CA GLU A 25 -8.65 -3.11 -12.02
C GLU A 25 -8.25 -3.59 -10.62
N GLY A 26 -7.34 -2.87 -9.95
CA GLY A 26 -6.87 -3.18 -8.60
C GLY A 26 -7.50 -2.32 -7.49
N THR A 27 -6.83 -2.25 -6.34
CA THR A 27 -7.22 -1.41 -5.21
C THR A 27 -6.03 -0.67 -4.60
N TRP A 28 -6.32 0.46 -3.96
CA TRP A 28 -5.33 1.28 -3.26
C TRP A 28 -5.43 1.12 -1.75
N LEU A 29 -6.56 0.61 -1.24
CA LEU A 29 -6.79 0.33 0.16
C LEU A 29 -7.80 -0.81 0.26
N GLY A 30 -7.43 -1.85 1.01
CA GLY A 30 -8.31 -2.98 1.26
C GLY A 30 -7.98 -3.70 2.55
N VAL A 31 -8.97 -4.42 3.07
CA VAL A 31 -8.86 -5.26 4.26
C VAL A 31 -9.47 -6.62 3.96
N HIS A 32 -8.89 -7.67 4.52
CA HIS A 32 -9.40 -9.03 4.52
C HIS A 32 -9.94 -9.34 5.93
N LYS A 33 -10.98 -10.19 6.03
CA LYS A 33 -11.65 -10.49 7.31
C LYS A 33 -10.77 -11.18 8.36
N ASP A 34 -9.64 -11.77 7.96
CA ASP A 34 -8.67 -12.37 8.87
C ASP A 34 -7.69 -11.35 9.49
N GLY A 35 -7.86 -10.06 9.19
CA GLY A 35 -7.05 -8.98 9.76
C GLY A 35 -5.92 -8.49 8.86
N ARG A 36 -5.67 -9.14 7.71
CA ARG A 36 -4.71 -8.62 6.72
C ARG A 36 -5.26 -7.38 6.05
N TRP A 37 -4.39 -6.40 5.82
CA TRP A 37 -4.75 -5.18 5.14
C TRP A 37 -3.59 -4.61 4.36
N GLY A 38 -3.90 -3.78 3.37
CA GLY A 38 -2.87 -3.10 2.60
C GLY A 38 -3.33 -1.73 2.11
N ALA A 39 -2.39 -0.81 2.03
CA ALA A 39 -2.58 0.52 1.49
C ALA A 39 -1.41 0.90 0.56
N LEU A 40 -1.74 1.58 -0.52
CA LEU A 40 -0.78 2.04 -1.51
C LEU A 40 -0.90 3.56 -1.70
N THR A 41 0.24 4.25 -1.69
CA THR A 41 0.34 5.64 -2.09
C THR A 41 1.36 5.81 -3.20
N ASN A 42 1.19 6.85 -4.03
CA ASN A 42 2.20 7.19 -5.02
C ASN A 42 3.47 7.67 -4.31
N TYR A 43 4.64 7.48 -4.93
CA TYR A 43 5.85 8.22 -4.63
C TYR A 43 6.15 9.09 -5.85
N ARG A 44 6.36 10.40 -5.63
CA ARG A 44 6.52 11.36 -6.73
C ARG A 44 8.00 11.60 -6.98
N ASP A 45 8.55 10.88 -7.94
CA ASP A 45 9.81 11.22 -8.58
C ASP A 45 9.52 11.68 -10.03
N MET A 46 9.83 12.94 -10.33
CA MET A 46 9.54 13.53 -11.65
C MET A 46 10.58 13.14 -12.71
N GLU A 47 11.75 12.65 -12.30
CA GLU A 47 12.85 12.29 -13.22
C GLU A 47 12.84 10.79 -13.56
N ALA A 48 12.13 9.96 -12.79
CA ALA A 48 12.13 8.51 -12.90
C ALA A 48 10.81 7.89 -13.44
N VAL A 49 10.00 8.66 -14.18
CA VAL A 49 8.73 8.15 -14.73
C VAL A 49 8.99 7.16 -15.86
N LYS A 50 8.52 5.93 -15.70
CA LYS A 50 8.62 4.86 -16.70
C LYS A 50 7.47 5.00 -17.72
N GLU A 51 7.76 4.78 -19.00
CA GLU A 51 6.78 5.00 -20.10
C GLU A 51 5.64 3.97 -20.12
N ASP A 52 5.89 2.71 -19.74
CA ASP A 52 4.87 1.65 -19.70
C ASP A 52 5.04 0.73 -18.46
N PRO A 53 4.80 1.25 -17.25
CA PRO A 53 4.96 0.46 -16.02
C PRO A 53 3.70 -0.37 -15.73
N PRO A 54 3.85 -1.55 -15.09
CA PRO A 54 2.70 -2.32 -14.62
C PRO A 54 1.82 -1.53 -13.65
N THR A 55 0.53 -1.84 -13.59
CA THR A 55 -0.39 -1.21 -12.64
C THR A 55 -0.07 -1.66 -11.22
N ARG A 56 -0.19 -0.75 -10.26
CA ARG A 56 0.18 -1.02 -8.86
C ARG A 56 -0.99 -1.47 -7.99
N GLY A 57 -2.22 -1.25 -8.46
CA GLY A 57 -3.43 -1.58 -7.70
C GLY A 57 -3.56 -3.08 -7.42
N GLU A 58 -2.91 -3.94 -8.21
CA GLU A 58 -2.90 -5.37 -7.97
C GLU A 58 -2.06 -5.76 -6.75
N LEU A 59 -1.07 -4.96 -6.34
CA LEU A 59 -0.17 -5.31 -5.23
C LEU A 59 -0.93 -5.53 -3.91
N VAL A 60 -1.83 -4.60 -3.58
CA VAL A 60 -2.67 -4.73 -2.38
C VAL A 60 -3.63 -5.91 -2.54
N MET A 61 -4.24 -6.06 -3.71
CA MET A 61 -5.21 -7.13 -3.96
C MET A 61 -4.58 -8.52 -3.89
N ASN A 62 -3.38 -8.70 -4.46
CA ASN A 62 -2.65 -9.95 -4.46
C ASN A 62 -2.21 -10.35 -3.05
N HIS A 63 -1.83 -9.39 -2.20
CA HIS A 63 -1.60 -9.66 -0.78
C HIS A 63 -2.86 -10.22 -0.11
N LEU A 64 -3.99 -9.52 -0.26
CA LEU A 64 -5.27 -9.89 0.37
C LEU A 64 -5.85 -11.21 -0.14
N LYS A 65 -5.51 -11.63 -1.36
CA LYS A 65 -5.92 -12.91 -1.96
C LYS A 65 -4.99 -14.07 -1.65
N SER A 66 -3.76 -13.80 -1.21
CA SER A 66 -2.80 -14.83 -0.85
C SER A 66 -3.14 -15.44 0.51
N ASP A 67 -2.28 -16.31 1.05
CA ASP A 67 -2.25 -16.71 2.47
C ASP A 67 -0.94 -16.29 3.15
N GLN A 68 -0.17 -15.41 2.51
CA GLN A 68 1.12 -14.96 3.00
C GLN A 68 0.97 -13.88 4.08
N THR A 69 1.90 -13.87 5.02
CA THR A 69 2.07 -12.74 5.94
C THR A 69 2.56 -11.52 5.15
N ALA A 70 2.34 -10.32 5.68
CA ALA A 70 2.74 -9.05 5.09
C ALA A 70 4.24 -9.06 4.74
N LEU A 71 5.08 -9.50 5.68
CA LEU A 71 6.53 -9.58 5.46
C LEU A 71 6.89 -10.62 4.39
N GLN A 72 6.24 -11.79 4.37
CA GLN A 72 6.48 -12.81 3.34
C GLN A 72 6.12 -12.28 1.94
N TYR A 73 4.95 -11.65 1.83
CA TYR A 73 4.48 -11.09 0.56
C TYR A 73 5.41 -9.98 0.07
N LEU A 74 5.79 -9.02 0.93
CA LEU A 74 6.74 -7.95 0.57
C LEU A 74 8.07 -8.51 0.07
N ASN A 75 8.62 -9.54 0.73
CA ASN A 75 9.86 -10.18 0.28
C ASN A 75 9.70 -10.87 -1.08
N SER A 76 8.53 -11.45 -1.38
CA SER A 76 8.29 -12.09 -2.69
C SER A 76 8.21 -11.12 -3.85
N ILE A 77 7.70 -9.89 -3.64
CA ILE A 77 7.57 -8.88 -4.72
C ILE A 77 8.81 -7.99 -4.84
N LYS A 78 9.66 -7.93 -3.81
CA LYS A 78 10.86 -7.08 -3.76
C LYS A 78 11.76 -7.19 -5.00
N PRO A 79 12.05 -8.37 -5.57
CA PRO A 79 12.88 -8.48 -6.77
C PRO A 79 12.34 -7.74 -7.99
N ASP A 80 11.01 -7.57 -8.07
CA ASP A 80 10.31 -6.97 -9.20
C ASP A 80 9.79 -5.55 -8.90
N ALA A 81 9.93 -5.06 -7.66
CA ALA A 81 9.32 -3.82 -7.19
C ALA A 81 9.79 -2.57 -7.96
N GLN A 82 11.02 -2.58 -8.48
CA GLN A 82 11.57 -1.47 -9.27
C GLN A 82 11.02 -1.40 -10.71
N LYS A 83 10.28 -2.42 -11.19
CA LYS A 83 9.62 -2.38 -12.51
C LYS A 83 8.44 -1.41 -12.54
N TYR A 84 7.85 -1.11 -11.39
CA TYR A 84 6.73 -0.18 -11.26
C TYR A 84 7.22 1.28 -11.18
N ASN A 85 6.31 2.23 -11.40
CA ASN A 85 6.53 3.62 -11.00
C ASN A 85 6.54 3.76 -9.48
N GLY A 86 7.32 4.71 -8.95
CA GLY A 86 7.46 4.98 -7.52
C GLY A 86 6.17 4.87 -6.71
N PHE A 87 6.20 4.09 -5.63
CA PHE A 87 5.10 3.89 -4.70
C PHE A 87 5.57 3.59 -3.28
N ASN A 88 4.71 3.91 -2.32
CA ASN A 88 4.79 3.35 -0.98
C ASN A 88 3.73 2.26 -0.83
N LEU A 89 4.11 1.16 -0.19
CA LEU A 89 3.21 0.07 0.13
C LEU A 89 3.28 -0.19 1.63
N LEU A 90 2.12 -0.09 2.30
CA LEU A 90 1.93 -0.46 3.70
C LEU A 90 1.11 -1.74 3.73
N LEU A 91 1.65 -2.81 4.33
CA LEU A 91 0.92 -4.05 4.55
C LEU A 91 0.95 -4.39 6.03
N GLY A 92 -0.20 -4.76 6.57
CA GLY A 92 -0.32 -5.16 7.96
C GLY A 92 -1.14 -6.42 8.13
N ASP A 93 -0.81 -7.18 9.16
CA ASP A 93 -1.47 -8.42 9.56
C ASP A 93 -1.31 -8.65 11.07
N ALA A 94 -1.51 -9.89 11.52
CA ALA A 94 -1.35 -10.26 12.93
C ALA A 94 0.10 -10.25 13.43
N GLU A 95 1.10 -10.30 12.55
CA GLU A 95 2.53 -10.31 12.89
C GLU A 95 3.10 -8.89 12.98
N GLY A 96 2.55 -7.94 12.22
CA GLY A 96 2.95 -6.54 12.34
C GLY A 96 2.51 -5.66 11.18
N LEU A 97 3.10 -4.46 11.10
CA LEU A 97 2.93 -3.49 10.03
C LEU A 97 4.28 -3.22 9.38
N TYR A 98 4.31 -3.26 8.05
CA TYR A 98 5.52 -3.08 7.27
C TYR A 98 5.31 -2.04 6.17
N HIS A 99 6.33 -1.22 5.94
CA HIS A 99 6.39 -0.24 4.87
C HIS A 99 7.49 -0.63 3.87
N MET A 100 7.15 -0.55 2.58
CA MET A 100 8.10 -0.62 1.48
C MET A 100 8.03 0.66 0.66
N LEU A 101 9.19 1.25 0.39
CA LEU A 101 9.39 2.20 -0.71
C LEU A 101 10.11 1.46 -1.84
N ASN A 102 9.41 1.28 -2.96
CA ASN A 102 9.89 0.41 -4.04
C ASN A 102 11.20 0.89 -4.69
N GLU A 103 11.43 2.20 -4.76
CA GLU A 103 12.65 2.79 -5.34
C GLU A 103 13.89 2.41 -4.51
N GLU A 104 13.78 2.40 -3.19
CA GLU A 104 14.87 2.00 -2.29
C GLU A 104 14.99 0.48 -2.13
N GLY A 105 13.94 -0.28 -2.47
CA GLY A 105 13.88 -1.73 -2.28
C GLY A 105 13.98 -2.14 -0.80
N THR A 106 13.73 -1.22 0.12
CA THR A 106 13.79 -1.44 1.57
C THR A 106 12.42 -1.87 2.09
N ILE A 107 12.41 -2.74 3.09
CA ILE A 107 11.23 -3.15 3.84
C ILE A 107 11.54 -2.84 5.30
N ASN A 108 10.75 -1.96 5.90
CA ASN A 108 10.95 -1.51 7.26
C ASN A 108 9.71 -1.87 8.11
N PRO A 109 9.89 -2.43 9.32
CA PRO A 109 8.79 -2.50 10.28
C PRO A 109 8.34 -1.08 10.66
N VAL A 110 7.05 -0.91 10.86
CA VAL A 110 6.46 0.34 11.37
C VAL A 110 6.15 0.13 12.84
N GLU A 111 6.91 0.81 13.69
CA GLU A 111 6.74 0.73 15.14
C GLU A 111 5.40 1.37 15.59
N PRO A 112 4.88 1.00 16.77
CA PRO A 112 3.71 1.67 17.34
C PRO A 112 3.93 3.18 17.51
N GLY A 113 3.03 4.00 16.97
CA GLY A 113 3.13 5.45 17.06
C GLY A 113 2.30 6.19 16.01
N ILE A 114 2.50 7.51 15.93
CA ILE A 114 1.85 8.36 14.92
C ILE A 114 2.80 8.53 13.73
N HIS A 115 2.44 7.89 12.62
CA HIS A 115 3.18 7.97 11.36
C HIS A 115 2.42 8.79 10.32
N GLY A 116 3.17 9.39 9.41
CA GLY A 116 2.65 10.24 8.35
C GLY A 116 3.17 9.77 7.01
N LEU A 117 2.27 9.42 6.09
CA LEU A 117 2.63 9.02 4.74
C LEU A 117 1.97 9.92 3.71
N SER A 118 2.74 10.32 2.70
CA SER A 118 2.23 11.06 1.54
C SER A 118 2.95 10.58 0.26
N ASN A 119 3.35 11.50 -0.61
CA ASN A 119 3.99 11.18 -1.89
C ASN A 119 5.53 11.13 -1.81
N ALA A 120 6.05 10.83 -0.62
CA ALA A 120 7.47 10.75 -0.28
C ALA A 120 7.69 9.54 0.65
N SER A 121 8.93 9.30 1.11
CA SER A 121 9.22 8.25 2.10
C SER A 121 8.46 8.47 3.41
N LEU A 122 8.26 7.38 4.16
CA LEU A 122 7.54 7.40 5.43
C LEU A 122 8.14 8.44 6.39
N ASP A 123 7.27 9.24 7.03
CA ASP A 123 7.63 10.28 7.98
C ASP A 123 8.50 11.42 7.45
N THR A 124 8.59 11.58 6.11
CA THR A 124 9.14 12.81 5.53
C THR A 124 8.44 14.04 6.16
N PRO A 125 9.17 15.02 6.71
CA PRO A 125 8.61 16.10 7.52
C PRO A 125 7.96 17.19 6.66
N TRP A 126 6.90 16.82 5.94
CA TRP A 126 6.07 17.78 5.24
C TRP A 126 5.30 18.63 6.24
N MET A 127 5.23 19.94 6.03
CA MET A 127 4.50 20.88 6.90
C MET A 127 3.07 20.41 7.20
N LYS A 128 2.40 19.79 6.21
CA LYS A 128 1.08 19.18 6.36
C LYS A 128 1.06 17.97 7.30
N LEU A 129 2.07 17.10 7.23
CA LEU A 129 2.17 15.91 8.06
C LEU A 129 2.55 16.30 9.50
N THR A 130 3.51 17.21 9.68
CA THR A 130 3.89 17.71 11.00
C THR A 130 2.71 18.36 11.73
N LYS A 131 1.90 19.17 11.02
CA LYS A 131 0.69 19.77 11.59
C LYS A 131 -0.34 18.70 11.96
N ALA A 132 -0.63 17.76 11.06
CA ALA A 132 -1.61 16.70 11.32
C ALA A 132 -1.19 15.79 12.49
N LYS A 133 0.09 15.40 12.58
CA LYS A 133 0.61 14.59 13.69
C LYS A 133 0.46 15.30 15.03
N LYS A 134 0.68 16.62 15.06
CA LYS A 134 0.50 17.43 16.27
C LYS A 134 -0.96 17.44 16.73
N GLU A 135 -1.89 17.65 15.80
CA GLU A 135 -3.34 17.67 16.09
C GLU A 135 -3.90 16.29 16.49
N LEU A 136 -3.27 15.19 16.06
CA LEU A 136 -3.66 13.82 16.41
C LEU A 136 -3.06 13.30 17.73
N GLY A 137 -1.97 13.91 18.19
CA GLY A 137 -1.27 13.54 19.41
C GLY A 137 -1.70 14.31 20.66
N GLU A 138 -2.57 15.32 20.49
CA GLU A 138 -3.28 16.04 21.56
C GLU A 138 -4.65 15.38 21.82
#